data_AF-A0A937DQK8-F1
#
_entry.id   AF-A0A937DQK8-F1
#
_cell.length_a   1.000
_cell.length_b   1.000
_cell.length_c   1.000
_cell.angle_alpha   90.00
_cell.angle_beta   90.00
_cell.angle_gamma   90.00
#
_symmetry.space_group_name_H-M   'P 1'
#
loop_
_entity.id
_entity.type
_entity.pdbx_description
1 polymer ?
#
loop_
_entity_poly.entity_id
_entity_poly.type
_entity_poly.pdbx_seq_one_letter_code
_entity_poly.pdbx_strand_id
1 'polypeptide(L)'
;MTEIFIILGLIILNGFFSMAEIALVSARKARLEAQAAKGDADAKRALDLANHPDTFLSTIQIGITLVGVLTGIYSGDTFKEPLKNWLSQYGTFGEYASTVATIIIVIIVTYLSLVLGELVPKRIGLSNPEGIAKSVAGPMRVVTWITFPFIWLLSKSSHIIIRLLNMKPNDNQVTEEEIKAIISEGTEQGTIEEAEQEIIERVFHLSDRNITSLMTHRSDIIWLEVDDTVAKVRGEVMENMHSVYPVCEKDIDHIKGVVSLKDLFEAHTDATISSLMKVAMYDHANNRAYQELEKIKQHKIH
;
A
#
# COMPACT_ATOMS: atom_id res chain seq x y z
N MET A 1 -12.34 48.32 -16.38
CA MET A 1 -13.16 47.35 -17.17
C MET A 1 -12.33 46.13 -17.54
N THR A 2 -11.15 46.29 -18.13
CA THR A 2 -10.20 45.19 -18.41
C THR A 2 -9.81 44.40 -17.16
N GLU A 3 -9.55 45.06 -16.03
CA GLU A 3 -9.14 44.37 -14.81
C GLU A 3 -10.24 43.48 -14.20
N ILE A 4 -11.52 43.83 -14.40
CA ILE A 4 -12.65 43.00 -13.95
C ILE A 4 -12.66 41.66 -14.71
N PHE A 5 -12.40 41.69 -16.03
CA PHE A 5 -12.28 40.46 -16.83
C PHE A 5 -11.06 39.63 -16.41
N ILE A 6 -9.94 40.28 -16.05
CA ILE A 6 -8.76 39.60 -15.52
C ILE A 6 -9.09 38.89 -14.21
N ILE A 7 -9.73 39.57 -13.26
CA ILE A 7 -10.11 38.99 -11.96
C ILE A 7 -11.09 37.84 -12.15
N LEU A 8 -12.09 38.00 -13.01
CA LEU A 8 -13.07 36.93 -13.29
C LEU A 8 -12.40 35.72 -13.95
N GLY A 9 -11.48 35.95 -14.89
CA GLY A 9 -10.66 34.88 -15.49
C GLY A 9 -9.78 34.17 -14.47
N LEU A 10 -9.16 34.91 -13.55
CA LEU A 10 -8.35 34.35 -12.46
C LEU A 10 -9.21 33.50 -11.52
N ILE A 11 -10.41 33.94 -11.12
CA ILE A 11 -11.32 33.15 -10.28
C ILE A 11 -11.72 31.85 -10.97
N ILE A 12 -12.03 31.88 -12.27
CA ILE A 12 -12.38 30.68 -13.05
C ILE A 12 -11.17 29.74 -13.13
N LEU A 13 -9.98 30.27 -13.38
CA LEU A 13 -8.76 29.47 -13.44
C LEU A 13 -8.44 28.82 -12.09
N ASN A 14 -8.64 29.54 -10.98
CA ASN A 14 -8.53 28.98 -9.64
C ASN A 14 -9.52 27.82 -9.44
N GLY A 15 -10.77 28.04 -9.86
CA GLY A 15 -11.81 27.02 -9.79
C GLY A 15 -11.47 25.78 -10.61
N PHE A 16 -10.91 25.95 -11.80
CA PHE A 16 -10.43 24.86 -12.62
C PHE A 16 -9.36 24.03 -11.91
N PHE A 17 -8.34 24.67 -11.33
CA PHE A 17 -7.30 23.99 -10.56
C PHE A 17 -7.86 23.25 -9.34
N SER A 18 -8.71 23.91 -8.57
CA SER A 18 -9.35 23.37 -7.36
C SER A 18 -10.26 22.16 -7.67
N MET A 19 -11.00 22.22 -8.78
CA MET A 19 -11.80 21.11 -9.29
C MET A 19 -10.94 19.95 -9.75
N ALA A 20 -9.87 20.21 -10.48
CA ALA A 20 -8.95 19.18 -10.99
C ALA A 20 -8.23 18.44 -9.85
N GLU A 21 -7.80 19.17 -8.81
CA GLU A 21 -7.21 18.62 -7.60
C GLU A 21 -8.14 17.59 -6.95
N ILE A 22 -9.35 18.02 -6.57
CA ILE A 22 -10.25 17.15 -5.81
C ILE A 22 -10.76 15.99 -6.67
N ALA A 23 -10.96 16.19 -7.97
CA ALA A 23 -11.40 15.15 -8.88
C ALA A 23 -10.33 14.05 -9.00
N LEU A 24 -9.05 14.42 -9.15
CA LEU A 24 -7.97 13.44 -9.24
C LEU A 24 -7.76 12.69 -7.92
N VAL A 25 -7.76 13.41 -6.79
CA VAL A 25 -7.58 12.81 -5.46
C VAL A 25 -8.74 11.86 -5.10
N SER A 26 -9.95 12.19 -5.53
CA SER A 26 -11.16 11.40 -5.22
C SER A 26 -11.48 10.33 -6.26
N ALA A 27 -10.78 10.30 -7.40
CA ALA A 27 -11.01 9.33 -8.46
C ALA A 27 -10.54 7.93 -8.04
N ARG A 28 -11.38 6.91 -8.27
CA ARG A 28 -11.03 5.51 -7.97
C ARG A 28 -10.08 4.97 -9.03
N LYS A 29 -8.83 4.70 -8.65
CA LYS A 29 -7.78 4.15 -9.54
C LYS A 29 -8.24 2.89 -10.30
N ALA A 30 -8.83 1.93 -9.60
CA ALA A 30 -9.34 0.69 -10.20
C ALA A 30 -10.36 0.93 -11.34
N ARG A 31 -11.20 1.97 -11.24
CA ARG A 31 -12.15 2.34 -12.30
C ARG A 31 -11.45 2.96 -13.51
N LEU A 32 -10.44 3.80 -13.28
CA LEU A 32 -9.63 4.38 -14.36
C LEU A 32 -8.82 3.31 -15.08
N GLU A 33 -8.24 2.35 -14.34
CA GLU A 33 -7.56 1.17 -14.89
C GLU A 33 -8.48 0.35 -15.79
N ALA A 34 -9.68 0.01 -15.29
CA ALA A 34 -10.65 -0.75 -16.07
C ALA A 34 -11.08 -0.03 -17.36
N GLN A 35 -11.18 1.31 -17.35
CA GLN A 35 -11.51 2.11 -18.53
C GLN A 35 -10.32 2.22 -19.50
N ALA A 36 -9.11 2.39 -18.98
CA ALA A 36 -7.88 2.42 -19.77
C ALA A 36 -7.64 1.08 -20.49
N ALA A 37 -7.91 -0.05 -19.82
CA ALA A 37 -7.84 -1.39 -20.41
C ALA A 37 -8.85 -1.58 -21.56
N LYS A 38 -9.97 -0.85 -21.55
CA LYS A 38 -10.97 -0.82 -22.63
C LYS A 38 -10.60 0.13 -23.77
N GLY A 39 -9.44 0.78 -23.72
CA GLY A 39 -8.93 1.66 -24.78
C GLY A 39 -9.20 3.16 -24.57
N ASP A 40 -9.70 3.59 -23.41
CA ASP A 40 -9.89 5.02 -23.12
C ASP A 40 -8.53 5.70 -22.85
N ALA A 41 -8.07 6.51 -23.81
CA ALA A 41 -6.80 7.23 -23.73
C ALA A 41 -6.78 8.31 -22.64
N ASP A 42 -7.93 8.92 -22.33
CA ASP A 42 -8.04 9.94 -21.28
C ASP A 42 -8.05 9.29 -19.89
N ALA A 43 -8.70 8.11 -19.76
CA ALA A 43 -8.60 7.29 -18.55
C ALA A 43 -7.14 6.89 -18.26
N LYS A 44 -6.38 6.53 -19.29
CA LYS A 44 -4.96 6.22 -19.16
C LYS A 44 -4.14 7.41 -18.68
N ARG A 45 -4.40 8.61 -19.19
CA ARG A 45 -3.71 9.85 -18.74
C ARG A 45 -4.08 10.23 -17.31
N ALA A 46 -5.36 10.14 -16.96
CA ALA A 46 -5.83 10.40 -15.60
C ALA A 46 -5.22 9.40 -14.60
N LEU A 47 -5.12 8.13 -15.00
CA LEU A 47 -4.47 7.10 -14.19
C LEU A 47 -2.98 7.39 -13.97
N ASP A 48 -2.26 7.81 -15.00
CA ASP A 48 -0.84 8.20 -14.91
C ASP A 48 -0.65 9.35 -13.89
N LEU A 49 -1.49 10.38 -13.97
CA LEU A 49 -1.48 11.49 -13.01
C LEU A 49 -1.85 11.02 -11.58
N ALA A 50 -2.82 10.12 -11.43
CA ALA A 50 -3.23 9.58 -10.13
C ALA A 50 -2.17 8.65 -9.51
N ASN A 51 -1.32 8.04 -10.33
CA ASN A 51 -0.20 7.20 -9.87
C ASN A 51 1.00 8.03 -9.46
N HIS A 52 1.19 9.23 -10.01
CA HIS A 52 2.29 10.13 -9.67
C HIS A 52 1.76 11.50 -9.24
N PRO A 53 1.01 11.56 -8.11
CA PRO A 53 0.27 12.76 -7.73
C PRO A 53 1.19 13.91 -7.30
N ASP A 54 2.42 13.65 -6.84
CA ASP A 54 3.29 14.68 -6.25
C ASP A 54 3.55 15.86 -7.19
N THR A 55 3.87 15.57 -8.45
CA THR A 55 4.16 16.61 -9.44
C THR A 55 2.90 17.36 -9.82
N PHE A 56 1.77 16.65 -9.94
CA PHE A 56 0.48 17.23 -10.28
C PHE A 56 -0.05 18.14 -9.16
N LEU A 57 -0.09 17.64 -7.92
CA LEU A 57 -0.54 18.39 -6.75
C LEU A 57 0.33 19.61 -6.52
N SER A 58 1.66 19.47 -6.62
CA SER A 58 2.57 20.61 -6.52
C SER A 58 2.30 21.65 -7.61
N THR A 59 2.06 21.22 -8.85
CA THR A 59 1.73 22.13 -9.97
C THR A 59 0.47 22.94 -9.66
N ILE A 60 -0.59 22.25 -9.26
CA ILE A 60 -1.88 22.87 -8.98
C ILE A 60 -1.76 23.83 -7.80
N GLN A 61 -1.11 23.43 -6.72
CA GLN A 61 -1.01 24.26 -5.52
C GLN A 61 -0.23 25.56 -5.76
N ILE A 62 0.83 25.49 -6.57
CA ILE A 62 1.55 26.68 -7.04
C ILE A 62 0.62 27.56 -7.91
N GLY A 63 -0.13 26.94 -8.82
CA GLY A 63 -1.12 27.63 -9.66
C GLY A 63 -2.17 28.38 -8.84
N ILE A 64 -2.81 27.70 -7.88
CA ILE A 64 -3.80 28.27 -6.95
C ILE A 64 -3.18 29.44 -6.18
N THR A 65 -1.96 29.27 -5.66
CA THR A 65 -1.27 30.32 -4.90
C THR A 65 -0.98 31.54 -5.78
N LEU A 66 -0.45 31.34 -6.99
CA LEU A 66 -0.13 32.42 -7.92
C LEU A 66 -1.39 33.18 -8.35
N VAL A 67 -2.44 32.44 -8.69
CA VAL A 67 -3.74 33.01 -9.05
C VAL A 67 -4.34 33.80 -7.89
N GLY A 68 -4.23 33.29 -6.66
CA GLY A 68 -4.65 33.99 -5.44
C GLY A 68 -3.91 35.32 -5.22
N VAL A 69 -2.59 35.32 -5.35
CA VAL A 69 -1.76 36.54 -5.23
C VAL A 69 -2.12 37.56 -6.31
N LEU A 70 -2.22 37.13 -7.57
CA LEU A 70 -2.61 38.02 -8.68
C LEU A 70 -4.01 38.59 -8.47
N THR A 71 -4.96 37.76 -8.05
CA THR A 71 -6.33 38.21 -7.75
C THR A 71 -6.34 39.26 -6.62
N GLY A 72 -5.53 39.06 -5.58
CA GLY A 72 -5.35 40.03 -4.51
C GLY A 72 -4.81 41.38 -4.99
N ILE A 73 -3.77 41.37 -5.83
CA ILE A 73 -3.17 42.58 -6.41
C ILE A 73 -4.18 43.33 -7.28
N TYR A 74 -4.77 42.66 -8.27
CA TYR A 74 -5.68 43.31 -9.21
C TYR A 74 -6.98 43.80 -8.54
N SER A 75 -7.49 43.07 -7.56
CA SER A 75 -8.72 43.46 -6.85
C SER A 75 -8.54 44.70 -5.98
N GLY A 76 -7.37 44.84 -5.35
CA GLY A 76 -7.01 46.01 -4.57
C GLY A 76 -6.94 47.29 -5.41
N ASP A 77 -6.38 47.22 -6.60
CA ASP A 77 -6.19 48.40 -7.46
C ASP A 77 -7.48 48.78 -8.22
N THR A 78 -8.26 47.78 -8.65
CA THR A 78 -9.44 48.00 -9.52
C THR A 78 -10.65 48.51 -8.76
N PHE A 79 -10.95 47.91 -7.60
CA PHE A 79 -12.23 48.16 -6.92
C PHE A 79 -12.12 49.24 -5.84
N LYS A 80 -10.90 49.57 -5.38
CA LYS A 80 -10.67 50.47 -4.25
C LYS A 80 -11.03 51.92 -4.55
N GLU A 81 -10.59 52.46 -5.67
CA GLU A 81 -10.81 53.88 -5.99
C GLU A 81 -12.30 54.23 -6.19
N PRO A 82 -13.11 53.44 -6.91
CA PRO A 82 -14.55 53.70 -7.01
C PRO A 82 -15.26 53.68 -5.65
N LEU A 83 -14.94 52.70 -4.81
CA LEU A 83 -15.57 52.54 -3.49
C LEU A 83 -15.13 53.65 -2.53
N LYS A 84 -13.84 54.00 -2.53
CA LYS A 84 -13.28 55.12 -1.76
C LYS A 84 -13.93 56.44 -2.15
N ASN A 85 -14.08 56.72 -3.45
CA ASN A 85 -14.72 57.95 -3.93
C ASN A 85 -16.19 58.03 -3.49
N TRP A 86 -16.91 56.91 -3.49
CA TRP A 86 -18.27 56.85 -2.97
C TRP A 86 -18.34 57.06 -1.45
N LEU A 87 -17.46 56.42 -0.67
CA LEU A 87 -17.37 56.60 0.79
C LEU A 87 -16.96 58.02 1.19
N SER A 88 -16.10 58.68 0.40
CA SER A 88 -15.63 60.04 0.67
C SER A 88 -16.72 61.11 0.56
N GLN A 89 -17.87 60.79 -0.05
CA GLN A 89 -19.04 61.68 -0.11
C GLN A 89 -19.76 61.80 1.24
N TYR A 90 -19.48 60.89 2.17
CA TYR A 90 -20.04 60.90 3.52
C TYR A 90 -18.99 61.44 4.50
N GLY A 91 -19.24 62.65 5.03
CA GLY A 91 -18.26 63.45 5.79
C GLY A 91 -17.66 62.79 7.05
N THR A 92 -18.28 61.73 7.59
CA THR A 92 -17.74 60.94 8.72
C THR A 92 -16.63 59.97 8.33
N PHE A 93 -16.51 59.63 7.04
CA PHE A 93 -15.54 58.65 6.54
C PHE A 93 -14.35 59.29 5.82
N GLY A 94 -14.27 60.60 5.67
CA GLY A 94 -13.25 61.27 4.84
C GLY A 94 -11.80 60.81 5.08
N GLU A 95 -11.35 60.75 6.34
CA GLU A 95 -9.99 60.31 6.68
C GLU A 95 -9.79 58.78 6.64
N TYR A 96 -10.87 58.00 6.87
CA TYR A 96 -10.81 56.53 6.96
C TYR A 96 -11.33 55.81 5.70
N ALA A 97 -11.83 56.54 4.70
CA ALA A 97 -12.53 56.01 3.53
C ALA A 97 -11.66 55.03 2.74
N SER A 98 -10.35 55.31 2.64
CA SER A 98 -9.40 54.40 1.98
C SER A 98 -9.27 53.06 2.71
N THR A 99 -9.12 53.09 4.04
CA THR A 99 -8.97 51.86 4.86
C THR A 99 -10.26 51.06 4.88
N VAL A 100 -11.40 51.73 5.06
CA VAL A 100 -12.73 51.09 5.05
C VAL A 100 -13.03 50.47 3.69
N ALA A 101 -12.74 51.17 2.59
CA ALA A 101 -12.90 50.63 1.24
C ALA A 101 -12.03 49.39 1.01
N THR A 102 -10.75 49.42 1.44
CA THR A 102 -9.86 48.26 1.34
C THR A 102 -10.41 47.06 2.11
N ILE A 103 -10.86 47.24 3.36
CA ILE A 103 -11.41 46.14 4.17
C ILE A 103 -12.64 45.53 3.50
N ILE A 104 -13.58 46.37 3.05
CA ILE A 104 -14.83 45.90 2.40
C ILE A 104 -14.52 45.11 1.13
N ILE A 105 -13.62 45.60 0.28
CA ILE A 105 -13.25 44.93 -0.97
C ILE A 105 -12.56 43.61 -0.69
N VAL A 106 -11.61 43.59 0.25
CA VAL A 106 -10.92 42.35 0.63
C VAL A 106 -11.95 41.32 1.09
N ILE A 107 -12.92 41.67 1.93
CA ILE A 107 -13.97 40.75 2.37
C ILE A 107 -14.81 40.23 1.20
N ILE A 108 -15.32 41.13 0.35
CA ILE A 108 -16.19 40.76 -0.78
C ILE A 108 -15.45 39.88 -1.78
N VAL A 109 -14.24 40.27 -2.19
CA VAL A 109 -13.43 39.54 -3.17
C VAL A 109 -12.99 38.20 -2.60
N THR A 110 -12.58 38.16 -1.33
CA THR A 110 -12.23 36.90 -0.67
C THR A 110 -13.43 35.95 -0.65
N TYR A 111 -14.62 36.45 -0.27
CA TYR A 111 -15.84 35.63 -0.27
C TYR A 111 -16.16 35.10 -1.68
N LEU A 112 -16.16 35.96 -2.70
CA LEU A 112 -16.42 35.55 -4.08
C LEU A 112 -15.38 34.57 -4.60
N SER A 113 -14.10 34.81 -4.34
CA SER A 113 -12.99 33.93 -4.75
C SER A 113 -13.07 32.58 -4.05
N LEU A 114 -13.42 32.54 -2.77
CA LEU A 114 -13.54 31.29 -2.01
C LEU A 114 -14.75 30.49 -2.49
N VAL A 115 -15.90 31.13 -2.69
CA VAL A 115 -17.11 30.44 -3.13
C VAL A 115 -16.99 29.95 -4.57
N LEU A 116 -16.66 30.84 -5.51
CA LEU A 116 -16.65 30.55 -6.95
C LEU A 116 -15.36 29.90 -7.41
N GLY A 117 -14.23 30.28 -6.82
CA GLY A 117 -12.91 29.78 -7.19
C GLY A 117 -12.46 28.54 -6.43
N GLU A 118 -13.17 28.13 -5.37
CA GLU A 118 -12.74 26.97 -4.57
C GLU A 118 -13.89 26.03 -4.17
N LEU A 119 -14.85 26.49 -3.37
CA LEU A 119 -15.87 25.62 -2.78
C LEU A 119 -16.82 25.01 -3.82
N VAL A 120 -17.37 25.82 -4.71
CA VAL A 120 -18.29 25.34 -5.76
C VAL A 120 -17.55 24.39 -6.72
N PRO A 121 -16.38 24.74 -7.26
CA PRO A 121 -15.60 23.83 -8.10
C PRO A 121 -15.23 22.52 -7.39
N LYS A 122 -14.88 22.55 -6.10
CA LYS A 122 -14.61 21.33 -5.33
C LYS A 122 -15.83 20.42 -5.24
N ARG A 123 -17.01 20.99 -4.98
CA ARG A 123 -18.27 20.21 -4.99
C ARG A 123 -18.55 19.59 -6.35
N ILE A 124 -18.29 20.32 -7.43
CA ILE A 124 -18.43 19.80 -8.80
C ILE A 124 -17.45 18.64 -9.03
N GLY A 125 -16.18 18.80 -8.64
CA GLY A 125 -15.15 17.76 -8.75
C GLY A 125 -15.53 16.46 -8.04
N LEU A 126 -16.16 16.56 -6.86
CA LEU A 126 -16.63 15.41 -6.09
C LEU A 126 -17.85 14.70 -6.71
N SER A 127 -18.65 15.39 -7.52
CA SER A 127 -19.87 14.81 -8.10
C SER A 127 -19.59 13.77 -9.20
N ASN A 128 -18.49 13.94 -9.95
CA ASN A 128 -18.04 13.01 -10.98
C ASN A 128 -16.50 12.98 -11.07
N PRO A 129 -15.81 12.42 -10.07
CA PRO A 129 -14.36 12.48 -9.96
C PRO A 129 -13.66 11.86 -11.17
N GLU A 130 -14.07 10.68 -11.62
CA GLU A 130 -13.41 10.00 -12.74
C GLU A 130 -13.64 10.72 -14.07
N GLY A 131 -14.87 11.19 -14.34
CA GLY A 131 -15.16 11.93 -15.57
C GLY A 131 -14.37 13.24 -15.66
N ILE A 132 -14.29 13.98 -14.55
CA ILE A 132 -13.57 15.24 -14.48
C ILE A 132 -12.06 15.00 -14.52
N ALA A 133 -11.53 14.01 -13.80
CA ALA A 133 -10.12 13.65 -13.84
C ALA A 133 -9.65 13.35 -15.27
N LYS A 134 -10.47 12.65 -16.06
CA LYS A 134 -10.20 12.40 -17.48
C LYS A 134 -10.17 13.67 -18.33
N SER A 135 -11.15 14.56 -18.15
CA SER A 135 -11.22 15.79 -18.95
C SER A 135 -10.09 16.77 -18.62
N VAL A 136 -9.66 16.84 -17.35
CA VAL A 136 -8.57 17.74 -16.93
C VAL A 136 -7.18 17.15 -17.16
N ALA A 137 -7.04 15.84 -17.32
CA ALA A 137 -5.74 15.19 -17.48
C ALA A 137 -4.93 15.72 -18.67
N GLY A 138 -5.58 15.99 -19.80
CA GLY A 138 -4.94 16.57 -21.00
C GLY A 138 -4.41 17.99 -20.76
N PRO A 139 -5.27 18.97 -20.40
CA PRO A 139 -4.85 20.34 -20.09
C PRO A 139 -3.78 20.41 -19.00
N MET A 140 -3.90 19.59 -17.95
CA MET A 140 -2.94 19.59 -16.84
C MET A 140 -1.55 19.15 -17.25
N ARG A 141 -1.42 18.22 -18.20
CA ARG A 141 -0.10 17.85 -18.73
C ARG A 141 0.65 19.02 -19.36
N VAL A 142 -0.07 19.90 -20.07
CA VAL A 142 0.52 21.11 -20.68
C VAL A 142 0.98 22.08 -19.60
N VAL A 143 0.13 22.32 -18.59
CA VAL A 143 0.46 23.20 -17.47
C VAL A 143 1.68 22.66 -16.71
N THR A 144 1.69 21.37 -16.36
CA THR A 144 2.83 20.71 -15.69
C THR A 144 4.11 20.83 -16.51
N TRP A 145 4.04 20.71 -17.84
CA TRP A 145 5.23 20.86 -18.69
C TRP A 145 5.79 22.29 -18.66
N ILE A 146 4.92 23.31 -18.68
CA ILE A 146 5.33 24.71 -18.60
C ILE A 146 5.92 25.04 -17.21
N THR A 147 5.32 24.51 -16.15
CA THR A 147 5.71 24.79 -14.75
C THR A 147 6.83 23.88 -14.25
N PHE A 148 7.19 22.83 -15.01
CA PHE A 148 8.24 21.87 -14.67
C PHE A 148 9.55 22.49 -14.15
N PRO A 149 10.17 23.50 -14.78
CA PRO A 149 11.42 24.07 -14.28
C PRO A 149 11.29 24.69 -12.87
N PHE A 150 10.14 25.30 -12.58
CA PHE A 150 9.86 25.88 -11.26
C PHE A 150 9.61 24.80 -10.21
N ILE A 151 8.86 23.75 -10.57
CA ILE A 151 8.58 22.62 -9.68
C ILE A 151 9.86 21.86 -9.36
N TRP A 152 10.75 21.67 -10.34
CA TRP A 152 12.04 21.03 -10.12
C TRP A 152 12.88 21.80 -9.10
N LEU A 153 12.92 23.14 -9.21
CA LEU A 153 13.63 23.99 -8.26
C LEU A 153 13.02 23.89 -6.84
N LEU A 154 11.70 23.96 -6.73
CA LEU A 154 10.98 23.81 -5.46
C LEU A 154 11.22 22.43 -4.84
N SER A 155 11.06 21.36 -5.61
CA SER A 155 11.30 20.00 -5.14
C SER A 155 12.74 19.82 -4.67
N LYS A 156 13.74 20.32 -5.41
CA LYS A 156 15.14 20.30 -4.97
C LYS A 156 15.34 21.07 -3.67
N SER A 157 14.73 22.24 -3.51
CA SER A 157 14.82 23.01 -2.27
C SER A 157 14.20 22.26 -1.08
N SER A 158 13.03 21.65 -1.24
CA SER A 158 12.38 20.83 -0.21
C SER A 158 13.23 19.63 0.19
N HIS A 159 13.81 18.92 -0.79
CA HIS A 159 14.70 17.79 -0.51
C HIS A 159 15.96 18.20 0.25
N ILE A 160 16.53 19.37 -0.04
CA ILE A 160 17.67 19.91 0.71
C ILE A 160 17.27 20.19 2.17
N ILE A 161 16.10 20.79 2.39
CA ILE A 161 15.58 21.08 3.73
C ILE A 161 15.31 19.77 4.50
N ILE A 162 14.65 18.80 3.89
CA ILE A 162 14.38 17.47 4.49
C ILE A 162 15.69 16.77 4.87
N ARG A 163 16.70 16.86 4.00
CA ARG A 163 18.04 16.31 4.27
C ARG A 163 18.74 17.04 5.42
N LEU A 164 18.61 18.36 5.52
CA LEU A 164 19.12 19.16 6.64
C LEU A 164 18.42 18.81 7.96
N LEU A 165 17.12 18.51 7.91
CA LEU A 165 16.32 18.08 9.06
C LEU A 165 16.51 16.58 9.39
N ASN A 166 17.34 15.87 8.62
CA ASN A 166 17.64 14.44 8.79
C ASN A 166 16.41 13.53 8.83
N MET A 167 15.33 13.93 8.13
CA MET A 167 14.14 13.12 7.98
C MET A 167 14.38 12.06 6.90
N LYS A 168 14.38 10.79 7.29
CA LYS A 168 14.49 9.67 6.34
C LYS A 168 13.13 9.52 5.63
N PRO A 169 13.11 9.34 4.29
CA PRO A 169 11.88 8.96 3.61
C PRO A 169 11.38 7.65 4.24
N ASN A 170 10.11 7.63 4.65
CA ASN A 170 9.49 6.42 5.15
C ASN A 170 9.33 5.49 3.94
N ASP A 171 10.20 4.49 3.85
CA ASP A 171 9.99 3.40 2.93
C ASP A 171 8.78 2.65 3.48
N ASN A 172 7.61 2.79 2.85
CA ASN A 172 6.38 2.09 3.22
C ASN A 172 6.56 0.59 2.91
N GLN A 173 7.45 -0.07 3.64
CA GLN A 173 7.54 -1.52 3.64
C GLN A 173 6.35 -2.03 4.41
N VAL A 174 5.39 -2.60 3.68
CA VAL A 174 4.21 -3.23 4.27
C VAL A 174 4.68 -4.29 5.25
N THR A 175 4.31 -4.16 6.52
CA THR A 175 4.69 -5.13 7.55
C THR A 175 3.68 -6.28 7.60
N GLU A 176 4.05 -7.39 8.25
CA GLU A 176 3.14 -8.52 8.44
C GLU A 176 1.89 -8.10 9.25
N GLU A 177 2.06 -7.20 10.22
CA GLU A 177 0.96 -6.65 11.01
C GLU A 177 -0.03 -5.85 10.18
N GLU A 178 0.46 -5.08 9.20
CA GLU A 178 -0.41 -4.37 8.25
C GLU A 178 -1.17 -5.35 7.35
N ILE A 179 -0.53 -6.45 6.90
CA ILE A 179 -1.21 -7.50 6.12
C ILE A 179 -2.31 -8.16 6.96
N LYS A 180 -2.03 -8.49 8.23
CA LYS A 180 -3.03 -9.05 9.15
C LYS A 180 -4.20 -8.09 9.37
N ALA A 181 -3.93 -6.79 9.51
CA ALA A 181 -4.98 -5.79 9.65
C ALA A 181 -5.89 -5.73 8.41
N ILE A 182 -5.31 -5.77 7.21
CA ILE A 182 -6.07 -5.78 5.95
C ILE A 182 -6.94 -7.04 5.82
N ILE A 183 -6.41 -8.20 6.19
CA ILE A 183 -7.17 -9.47 6.15
C ILE A 183 -8.34 -9.41 7.13
N SER A 184 -8.09 -8.96 8.37
CA SER A 184 -9.13 -8.82 9.39
C SER A 184 -10.23 -7.86 8.94
N GLU A 185 -9.87 -6.73 8.33
CA GLU A 185 -10.84 -5.79 7.76
C GLU A 185 -11.65 -6.44 6.62
N GLY A 186 -10.99 -7.22 5.75
CA GLY A 186 -11.64 -7.98 4.68
C GLY A 186 -12.65 -9.01 5.21
N THR A 187 -12.35 -9.66 6.34
CA THR A 187 -13.26 -10.59 7.02
C THR A 187 -14.45 -9.87 7.62
N GLU A 188 -14.24 -8.76 8.34
CA GLU A 188 -15.35 -7.95 8.91
C GLU A 188 -16.30 -7.41 7.84
N GLN A 189 -15.76 -7.05 6.67
CA GLN A 189 -16.54 -6.61 5.51
C GLN A 189 -17.17 -7.76 4.71
N GLY A 190 -16.94 -9.02 5.11
CA GLY A 190 -17.50 -10.21 4.48
C GLY A 190 -16.91 -10.53 3.10
N THR A 191 -15.73 -9.97 2.78
CA THR A 191 -15.00 -10.24 1.52
C THR A 191 -14.10 -11.47 1.63
N ILE A 192 -13.65 -11.79 2.85
CA ILE A 192 -12.83 -12.96 3.19
C ILE A 192 -13.64 -13.82 4.17
N GLU A 193 -13.64 -15.13 4.00
CA GLU A 193 -14.30 -16.03 4.95
C GLU A 193 -13.44 -16.21 6.22
N GLU A 194 -14.06 -16.38 7.40
CA GLU A 194 -13.32 -16.60 8.65
C GLU A 194 -12.35 -17.78 8.57
N ALA A 195 -12.72 -18.84 7.83
CA ALA A 195 -11.86 -20.00 7.60
C ALA A 195 -10.61 -19.65 6.77
N GLU A 196 -10.71 -18.71 5.84
CA GLU A 196 -9.57 -18.24 5.03
C GLU A 196 -8.60 -17.41 5.89
N GLN A 197 -9.12 -16.53 6.74
CA GLN A 197 -8.30 -15.79 7.70
C GLN A 197 -7.52 -16.74 8.62
N GLU A 198 -8.19 -17.75 9.18
CA GLU A 198 -7.55 -18.73 10.07
C GLU A 198 -6.41 -19.49 9.35
N ILE A 199 -6.60 -19.85 8.08
CA ILE A 199 -5.56 -20.48 7.28
C ILE A 199 -4.37 -19.55 7.10
N ILE A 200 -4.61 -18.28 6.74
CA ILE A 200 -3.53 -17.31 6.51
C ILE A 200 -2.72 -17.06 7.79
N GLU A 201 -3.39 -16.87 8.93
CA GLU A 201 -2.72 -16.72 10.23
C GLU A 201 -1.85 -17.93 10.59
N ARG A 202 -2.36 -19.15 10.35
CA ARG A 202 -1.60 -20.39 10.57
C ARG A 202 -0.38 -20.50 9.65
N VAL A 203 -0.46 -19.98 8.42
CA VAL A 203 0.67 -19.95 7.48
C VAL A 203 1.77 -19.02 7.99
N PHE A 204 1.42 -17.84 8.52
CA PHE A 204 2.39 -16.95 9.16
C PHE A 204 3.05 -17.63 10.37
N HIS A 205 2.25 -18.23 11.26
CA HIS A 205 2.77 -18.97 12.41
C HIS A 205 3.69 -20.14 12.04
N LEU A 206 3.38 -20.86 10.95
CA LEU A 206 4.23 -21.94 10.46
C LEU A 206 5.57 -21.41 9.92
N SER A 207 5.54 -20.25 9.25
CA SER A 207 6.73 -19.63 8.65
C SER A 207 7.76 -19.18 9.70
N ASP A 208 7.31 -18.82 10.90
CA ASP A 208 8.18 -18.43 12.01
C ASP A 208 8.52 -19.57 12.96
N ARG A 209 7.86 -20.72 12.84
CA ARG A 209 8.14 -21.87 13.69
C ARG A 209 9.48 -22.51 13.33
N ASN A 210 10.29 -22.75 14.35
CA ASN A 210 11.50 -23.55 14.24
C ASN A 210 11.15 -25.04 14.20
N ILE A 211 11.87 -25.85 13.42
CA ILE A 211 11.60 -27.29 13.28
C ILE A 211 11.69 -28.03 14.62
N THR A 212 12.55 -27.56 15.52
CA THR A 212 12.71 -28.11 16.88
C THR A 212 11.42 -28.07 17.69
N SER A 213 10.50 -27.15 17.39
CA SER A 213 9.18 -27.08 18.04
C SER A 213 8.16 -28.10 17.51
N LEU A 214 8.51 -28.81 16.42
CA LEU A 214 7.69 -29.81 15.75
C LEU A 214 8.27 -31.23 15.83
N MET A 215 9.54 -31.37 16.22
CA MET A 215 10.22 -32.66 16.34
C MET A 215 9.71 -33.47 17.54
N THR A 216 9.60 -34.78 17.38
CA THR A 216 9.42 -35.71 18.51
C THR A 216 10.71 -35.77 19.32
N HIS A 217 10.61 -35.66 20.64
CA HIS A 217 11.78 -35.71 21.52
C HIS A 217 12.44 -37.09 21.48
N ARG A 218 13.78 -37.15 21.50
CA ARG A 218 14.57 -38.41 21.36
C ARG A 218 14.13 -39.54 22.29
N SER A 219 13.68 -39.20 23.50
CA SER A 219 13.23 -40.18 24.49
C SER A 219 11.90 -40.84 24.15
N ASP A 220 11.11 -40.20 23.29
CA ASP A 220 9.78 -40.65 22.87
C ASP A 220 9.81 -41.32 21.48
N ILE A 221 10.99 -41.43 20.87
CA ILE A 221 11.17 -42.07 19.57
C ILE A 221 11.28 -43.58 19.77
N ILE A 222 10.42 -44.31 19.07
CA ILE A 222 10.48 -45.78 18.97
C ILE A 222 11.38 -46.12 17.79
N TRP A 223 12.46 -46.83 18.05
CA TRP A 223 13.47 -47.22 17.07
C TRP A 223 13.72 -48.72 17.10
N LEU A 224 14.28 -49.24 16.01
CA LEU A 224 14.53 -50.67 15.80
C LEU A 224 16.02 -50.95 15.76
N GLU A 225 16.45 -52.07 16.34
CA GLU A 225 17.85 -52.51 16.30
C GLU A 225 18.20 -53.09 14.93
N VAL A 226 19.39 -52.75 14.43
CA VAL A 226 19.84 -53.11 13.07
C VAL A 226 19.98 -54.62 12.84
N ASP A 227 20.34 -55.36 13.88
CA ASP A 227 20.62 -56.80 13.83
C ASP A 227 19.39 -57.67 14.15
N ASP A 228 18.26 -57.06 14.49
CA ASP A 228 17.04 -57.80 14.80
C ASP A 228 16.39 -58.38 13.55
N THR A 229 15.61 -59.46 13.74
CA THR A 229 14.80 -60.07 12.69
C THR A 229 13.42 -59.43 12.62
N VAL A 230 12.82 -59.43 11.43
CA VAL A 230 11.44 -58.95 11.22
C VAL A 230 10.45 -59.64 12.17
N ALA A 231 10.63 -60.93 12.46
CA ALA A 231 9.78 -61.67 13.40
C ALA A 231 9.76 -61.08 14.82
N LYS A 232 10.94 -60.69 15.33
CA LYS A 232 11.09 -60.12 16.68
C LYS A 232 10.47 -58.72 16.75
N VAL A 233 10.83 -57.88 15.78
CA VAL A 233 10.37 -56.48 15.68
C VAL A 233 8.87 -56.38 15.44
N ARG A 234 8.26 -57.35 14.76
CA ARG A 234 6.82 -57.34 14.46
C ARG A 234 5.99 -57.22 15.75
N GLY A 235 6.41 -57.87 16.85
CA GLY A 235 5.73 -57.75 18.15
C GLY A 235 5.75 -56.31 18.68
N GLU A 236 6.92 -55.67 18.68
CA GLU A 236 7.11 -54.30 19.17
C GLU A 236 6.35 -53.26 18.33
N VAL A 237 6.35 -53.45 17.01
CA VAL A 237 5.65 -52.59 16.04
C VAL A 237 4.12 -52.72 16.14
N MET A 238 3.59 -53.88 16.55
CA MET A 238 2.15 -54.04 16.77
C MET A 238 1.65 -53.29 18.01
N GLU A 239 2.51 -53.11 19.03
CA GLU A 239 2.17 -52.32 20.21
C GLU A 239 2.16 -50.81 19.90
N ASN A 240 3.05 -50.36 19.01
CA ASN A 240 3.17 -48.95 18.65
C ASN A 240 3.25 -48.76 17.13
N MET A 241 2.10 -48.59 16.48
CA MET A 241 2.01 -48.46 15.03
C MET A 241 2.39 -47.05 14.54
N HIS A 242 3.48 -46.99 13.79
CA HIS A 242 3.98 -45.81 13.07
C HIS A 242 4.27 -46.19 11.62
N SER A 243 4.22 -45.20 10.72
CA SER A 243 4.46 -45.44 9.29
C SER A 243 5.93 -45.77 8.98
N VAL A 244 6.85 -45.17 9.74
CA VAL A 244 8.30 -45.24 9.55
C VAL A 244 8.98 -45.32 10.91
N TYR A 245 10.02 -46.16 10.99
CA TYR A 245 10.83 -46.37 12.19
C TYR A 245 12.30 -46.10 11.89
N PRO A 246 13.00 -45.32 12.73
CA PRO A 246 14.46 -45.22 12.69
C PRO A 246 15.09 -46.58 13.01
N VAL A 247 16.12 -46.95 12.25
CA VAL A 247 16.95 -48.14 12.50
C VAL A 247 18.27 -47.66 13.08
N CYS A 248 18.60 -48.12 14.28
CA CYS A 248 19.79 -47.70 15.01
C CYS A 248 20.66 -48.89 15.40
N GLU A 249 21.92 -48.61 15.74
CA GLU A 249 22.87 -49.60 16.24
C GLU A 249 23.16 -49.31 17.72
N LYS A 250 22.75 -50.19 18.64
CA LYS A 250 22.93 -50.12 20.10
C LYS A 250 22.21 -48.98 20.83
N ASP A 251 22.23 -47.77 20.28
CA ASP A 251 21.58 -46.59 20.84
C ASP A 251 20.96 -45.70 19.75
N ILE A 252 20.08 -44.79 20.16
CA ILE A 252 19.39 -43.86 19.26
C ILE A 252 20.33 -42.81 18.63
N ASP A 253 21.51 -42.58 19.19
CA ASP A 253 22.47 -41.61 18.67
C ASP A 253 23.19 -42.17 17.42
N HIS A 254 23.15 -43.49 17.20
CA HIS A 254 23.74 -44.19 16.05
C HIS A 254 22.68 -44.66 15.02
N ILE A 255 21.93 -43.72 14.45
CA ILE A 255 20.97 -43.98 13.37
C ILE A 255 21.71 -44.44 12.10
N LYS A 256 21.29 -45.57 11.52
CA LYS A 256 21.82 -46.12 10.26
C LYS A 256 20.87 -45.91 9.08
N GLY A 257 19.57 -45.81 9.33
CA GLY A 257 18.57 -45.66 8.29
C GLY A 257 17.15 -45.60 8.85
N VAL A 258 16.18 -45.78 7.97
CA VAL A 258 14.76 -45.88 8.31
C VAL A 258 14.14 -47.08 7.61
N VAL A 259 13.11 -47.68 8.23
CA VAL A 259 12.32 -48.75 7.61
C VAL A 259 10.85 -48.40 7.71
N SER A 260 10.08 -48.61 6.63
CA SER A 260 8.64 -48.36 6.65
C SER A 260 7.89 -49.59 7.13
N LEU A 261 6.73 -49.38 7.76
CA LEU A 261 5.82 -50.46 8.15
C LEU A 261 5.43 -51.35 6.96
N LYS A 262 5.30 -50.73 5.78
CA LYS A 262 5.01 -51.45 4.53
C LYS A 262 6.13 -52.43 4.16
N ASP A 263 7.39 -51.99 4.23
CA ASP A 263 8.54 -52.85 3.92
C ASP A 263 8.66 -54.00 4.95
N LEU A 264 8.38 -53.74 6.23
CA LEU A 264 8.34 -54.77 7.28
C LEU A 264 7.23 -55.81 7.08
N PHE A 265 6.10 -55.39 6.49
CA PHE A 265 4.97 -56.28 6.23
C PHE A 265 5.22 -57.19 5.01
N GLU A 266 5.86 -56.67 3.96
CA GLU A 266 6.19 -57.42 2.75
C GLU A 266 7.37 -58.39 2.95
N ALA A 267 8.26 -58.12 3.92
CA ALA A 267 9.46 -58.91 4.16
C ALA A 267 9.22 -60.28 4.82
N HIS A 268 10.10 -61.24 4.52
CA HIS A 268 10.15 -62.53 5.20
C HIS A 268 10.53 -62.36 6.68
N THR A 269 9.95 -63.20 7.54
CA THR A 269 10.15 -63.17 9.00
C THR A 269 11.60 -63.33 9.45
N ASP A 270 12.41 -64.04 8.66
CA ASP A 270 13.82 -64.32 8.96
C ASP A 270 14.78 -63.26 8.41
N ALA A 271 14.26 -62.27 7.67
CA ALA A 271 15.08 -61.18 7.17
C ALA A 271 15.53 -60.27 8.32
N THR A 272 16.76 -59.77 8.22
CA THR A 272 17.32 -58.80 9.16
C THR A 272 16.89 -57.39 8.79
N ILE A 273 16.64 -56.51 9.77
CA ILE A 273 16.23 -55.11 9.53
C ILE A 273 17.25 -54.35 8.66
N SER A 274 18.54 -54.64 8.82
CA SER A 274 19.63 -54.09 7.98
C SER A 274 19.43 -54.28 6.47
N SER A 275 18.73 -55.33 6.04
CA SER A 275 18.47 -55.62 4.62
C SER A 275 17.31 -54.81 4.04
N LEU A 276 16.47 -54.23 4.90
CA LEU A 276 15.25 -53.50 4.54
C LEU A 276 15.40 -51.98 4.72
N MET A 277 16.47 -51.53 5.38
CA MET A 277 16.68 -50.13 5.69
C MET A 277 16.90 -49.28 4.44
N LYS A 278 16.34 -48.08 4.45
CA LYS A 278 16.56 -47.02 3.47
C LYS A 278 17.36 -45.89 4.13
N VAL A 279 18.00 -45.07 3.30
CA VAL A 279 18.81 -43.94 3.77
C VAL A 279 17.92 -42.94 4.52
N ALA A 280 18.30 -42.63 5.76
CA ALA A 280 17.66 -41.56 6.54
C ALA A 280 18.10 -40.20 6.00
N MET A 281 17.16 -39.26 5.89
CA MET A 281 17.50 -37.85 5.68
C MET A 281 17.68 -37.17 7.02
N TYR A 282 18.75 -36.38 7.13
CA TYR A 282 19.06 -35.60 8.31
C TYR A 282 18.86 -34.13 8.00
N ASP A 283 18.34 -33.41 8.99
CA ASP A 283 18.23 -31.97 8.89
C ASP A 283 18.75 -31.23 10.12
N HIS A 284 19.09 -29.97 9.90
CA HIS A 284 19.61 -29.11 10.94
C HIS A 284 18.50 -28.52 11.80
N ALA A 285 18.71 -28.51 13.12
CA ALA A 285 17.80 -27.97 14.11
C ALA A 285 17.52 -26.46 13.99
N ASN A 286 18.26 -25.74 13.14
CA ASN A 286 18.06 -24.31 12.89
C ASN A 286 17.08 -24.02 11.75
N ASN A 287 16.60 -25.05 11.06
CA ASN A 287 15.72 -24.84 9.92
C ASN A 287 14.31 -24.47 10.35
N ARG A 288 13.65 -23.68 9.50
CA ARG A 288 12.25 -23.31 9.72
C ARG A 288 11.32 -24.43 9.25
N ALA A 289 10.18 -24.56 9.91
CA ALA A 289 9.17 -25.57 9.58
C ALA A 289 8.73 -25.50 8.11
N TYR A 290 8.65 -24.31 7.52
CA TYR A 290 8.31 -24.13 6.11
C TYR A 290 9.36 -24.74 5.16
N GLN A 291 10.66 -24.56 5.46
CA GLN A 291 11.75 -25.11 4.64
C GLN A 291 11.72 -26.65 4.65
N GLU A 292 11.42 -27.23 5.82
CA GLU A 292 11.28 -28.67 5.98
C GLU A 292 10.07 -29.23 5.25
N LEU A 293 8.92 -28.53 5.30
CA LEU A 293 7.75 -28.90 4.52
C LEU A 293 8.05 -28.94 3.01
N GLU A 294 8.86 -28.01 2.52
CA GLU A 294 9.26 -27.97 1.12
C GLU A 294 10.16 -29.16 0.74
N LYS A 295 11.13 -29.51 1.60
CA LYS A 295 11.98 -30.70 1.41
C LYS A 295 11.17 -31.99 1.43
N ILE A 296 10.23 -32.13 2.36
CA ILE A 296 9.31 -33.28 2.43
C ILE A 296 8.50 -33.40 1.13
N LYS A 297 7.97 -32.28 0.61
CA LYS A 297 7.23 -32.27 -0.67
C LYS A 297 8.10 -32.70 -1.86
N GLN A 298 9.35 -32.29 -1.90
CA GLN A 298 10.27 -32.63 -3.00
C GLN A 298 10.65 -34.12 -2.98
N HIS A 299 10.99 -34.64 -1.80
CA HIS A 299 11.48 -36.01 -1.66
C HIS A 299 10.37 -37.06 -1.54
N LYS A 300 9.14 -36.64 -1.20
CA LYS A 300 8.00 -37.52 -0.92
C LYS A 300 8.29 -38.59 0.16
N ILE A 301 9.21 -38.26 1.05
CA ILE A 301 9.58 -39.09 2.20
C ILE A 301 8.93 -38.41 3.42
N HIS A 302 8.09 -39.18 4.10
CA HIS A 302 7.31 -38.76 5.27
C HIS A 302 7.88 -39.39 6.54
#